data_AF-A0A524ANY5-F1
#
_entry.id   AF-A0A524ANY5-F1
#
_cell.length_a   1.000
_cell.length_b   1.000
_cell.length_c   1.000
_cell.angle_alpha   90.00
_cell.angle_beta   90.00
_cell.angle_gamma   90.00
#
_symmetry.space_group_name_H-M   'P 1'
#
loop_
_entity.id
_entity.type
_entity.pdbx_description
1 polymer ?
#
loop_
_entity_poly.entity_id
_entity_poly.type
_entity_poly.pdbx_seq_one_letter_code
_entity_poly.pdbx_strand_id
1 'polypeptide(L)' 'LGLSICHSIVTEHGGQIYVSSQLGKGATIFIELPIKSSAHIKSLL' A
#
# COMPACT_ATOMS: atom_id res chain seq x y z
N LEU A 1 -16.45 -1.28 -7.90
CA LEU A 1 -15.88 0.05 -8.20
C LEU A 1 -14.82 0.48 -7.18
N GLY A 2 -15.06 0.38 -5.86
CA GLY A 2 -14.07 0.81 -4.85
C GLY A 2 -12.68 0.15 -5.02
N LEU A 3 -12.63 -1.17 -5.14
CA LEU A 3 -11.35 -1.89 -5.25
C LEU A 3 -10.59 -1.59 -6.55
N SER A 4 -11.29 -1.36 -7.67
CA SER A 4 -10.63 -0.97 -8.92
C SER A 4 -10.04 0.45 -8.83
N ILE A 5 -10.71 1.37 -8.11
CA ILE A 5 -10.17 2.70 -7.83
C ILE A 5 -8.93 2.57 -6.92
N CYS A 6 -9.01 1.79 -5.84
CA CYS A 6 -7.86 1.55 -4.96
C CYS A 6 -6.68 0.95 -5.73
N HIS A 7 -6.93 0.01 -6.64
CA HIS A 7 -5.90 -0.55 -7.50
C HIS A 7 -5.22 0.53 -8.33
N SER A 8 -5.97 1.36 -9.07
CA SER A 8 -5.41 2.48 -9.83
C SER A 8 -4.56 3.42 -8.97
N ILE A 9 -5.09 3.85 -7.82
CA ILE A 9 -4.37 4.74 -6.89
C ILE A 9 -3.05 4.10 -6.44
N VAL A 10 -3.09 2.85 -5.98
CA VAL A 10 -1.89 2.16 -5.46
C VAL A 10 -0.85 1.96 -6.57
N THR A 11 -1.28 1.55 -7.77
CA THR A 11 -0.39 1.41 -8.93
C THR A 11 0.25 2.74 -9.34
N GLU A 12 -0.53 3.83 -9.37
CA GLU A 12 0.00 5.17 -9.69
C GLU A 12 1.03 5.67 -8.66
N HIS A 13 0.96 5.20 -7.42
CA HIS A 13 1.94 5.49 -6.36
C HIS A 13 3.14 4.53 -6.37
N GLY A 14 3.23 3.63 -7.35
CA GLY A 14 4.32 2.63 -7.46
C GLY A 14 4.22 1.53 -6.40
N GLY A 15 3.03 1.31 -5.85
CA GLY A 15 2.76 0.31 -4.83
C GLY A 15 2.11 -0.97 -5.38
N GLN A 16 1.74 -1.84 -4.45
CA GLN A 16 1.03 -3.10 -4.72
C GLN A 16 -0.17 -3.26 -3.79
N ILE A 17 -1.23 -3.90 -4.28
CA ILE A 17 -2.44 -4.23 -3.52
C ILE A 17 -2.78 -5.70 -3.70
N TYR A 18 -3.05 -6.42 -2.60
CA TYR A 18 -3.43 -7.83 -2.62
C TYR A 18 -4.36 -8.18 -1.47
N VAL A 19 -5.01 -9.34 -1.56
CA VAL A 19 -6.00 -9.81 -0.58
C VAL A 19 -5.58 -11.15 -0.01
N SER A 20 -5.75 -11.29 1.31
CA SER A 20 -5.83 -12.58 1.97
C SER A 20 -7.25 -12.76 2.50
N SER A 21 -7.90 -13.86 2.15
CA SER A 21 -9.27 -14.14 2.60
C SER A 21 -9.43 -15.58 3.01
N GLN A 22 -10.20 -15.80 4.07
CA GLN A 22 -10.62 -17.12 4.49
C GLN A 22 -12.15 -17.19 4.50
N LEU A 23 -12.70 -18.22 3.84
CA LEU A 23 -14.14 -18.44 3.76
C LEU A 23 -14.76 -18.46 5.17
N GLY A 24 -15.85 -17.70 5.35
CA GLY A 24 -16.54 -17.57 6.63
C GLY A 24 -15.82 -16.71 7.68
N LYS A 25 -14.61 -16.19 7.41
CA LYS A 25 -13.87 -15.29 8.32
C LYS A 25 -13.67 -13.87 7.79
N GLY A 26 -13.85 -13.68 6.49
CA GLY A 26 -13.70 -12.39 5.83
C GLY A 26 -12.40 -12.27 5.02
N ALA A 27 -12.04 -11.03 4.70
CA ALA A 27 -10.90 -10.69 3.88
C ALA A 27 -10.12 -9.52 4.48
N THR A 28 -8.80 -9.57 4.35
CA THR A 28 -7.86 -8.51 4.67
C THR A 28 -7.21 -8.04 3.39
N ILE A 29 -7.24 -6.74 3.15
CA ILE A 29 -6.61 -6.09 2.01
C ILE A 29 -5.28 -5.49 2.49
N PHE A 30 -4.20 -5.81 1.79
CA PHE A 30 -2.86 -5.31 2.06
C PHE A 30 -2.47 -4.32 0.98
N ILE A 31 -1.84 -3.21 1.40
CA ILE A 31 -1.34 -2.16 0.52
C ILE A 31 0.12 -1.92 0.89
N GLU A 32 1.00 -2.04 -0.08
CA GLU A 32 2.43 -1.77 0.05
C GLU A 32 2.78 -0.54 -0.79
N LEU A 33 3.51 0.40 -0.21
CA LEU A 33 3.97 1.62 -0.88
C LEU A 33 5.48 1.79 -0.71
N PRO A 34 6.20 2.26 -1.74
CA PRO A 34 7.62 2.54 -1.62
C PRO A 34 7.86 3.72 -0.67
N ILE A 35 8.72 3.51 0.32
CA ILE A 35 9.19 4.61 1.17
C ILE A 35 10.22 5.39 0.35
N LYS A 36 9.87 6.61 -0.05
CA LYS A 36 10.86 7.54 -0.60
C LYS A 36 11.86 7.84 0.51
N SER A 37 13.14 7.53 0.28
CA SER A 37 14.22 7.87 1.20
C SER A 37 14.34 9.40 1.28
N SER A 38 13.54 10.00 2.16
CA SER A 38 13.84 11.33 2.65
C SER A 38 14.90 11.13 3.72
N ALA A 39 16.16 11.28 3.35
CA ALA A 39 17.25 11.42 4.29
C ALA A 39 17.02 12.70 5.12
N HIS A 40 16.15 12.63 6.11
CA HIS A 40 15.95 13.65 7.14
C HIS A 40 16.66 13.22 8.42
N ILE A 41 17.95 12.89 8.30
CA ILE A 41 18.86 12.67 9.44
C ILE A 41 20.17 13.42 9.14
N LYS A 42 20.08 14.75 8.99
CA LYS A 42 21.23 15.67 9.07
C LYS A 42 20.82 17.02 9.69
N SER A 43 20.20 16.99 10.87
CA SER A 43 20.05 18.19 11.72
C SER A 43 20.63 17.98 13.13
N LEU A 44 21.48 16.96 13.32
CA LEU A 44 22.11 16.65 14.61
C LEU A 44 23.61 16.32 14.49
N LEU A 45 24.26 16.90 13.48
CA LEU A 45 25.71 17.16 13.42
C LEU A 45 25.89 18.63 13.02
#